data_AF-A0A8S1XXH4-F1
#
_entry.id   AF-A0A8S1XXH4-F1
#
_cell.length_a   1.000
_cell.length_b   1.000
_cell.length_c   1.000
_cell.angle_alpha   90.00
_cell.angle_beta   90.00
_cell.angle_gamma   90.00
#
_symmetry.space_group_name_H-M   'P 1'
#
loop_
_entity.id
_entity.type
_entity.pdbx_description
1 polymer ?
#
loop_
_entity_poly.entity_id
_entity_poly.type
_entity_poly.pdbx_seq_one_letter_code
_entity_poly.pdbx_strand_id
1 'polypeptide(L)'
;MDIQISYNGEISKYYGISSYEELIQEILQKYQTIADVELSYQDEEGDVIQVSNTSDLYAISDFQQIIIEMKARQDEQKLKELEKEKKKQEIRQKKLKEQQLKKQNAIDTEEQLISKLEQEFAQNQEQKQNELKSLIEEQQRLENYKPDPLPDFEVALNEAKLFDRIKQKEDQLLYIEDKKGFETQLRTVQKEIHEIFHQIYEERKNQHSENYKKWNQTKQSLGKIGHQIEQKQQEIKKYQDSCADKLQNHREKLQKLKGELEKIDYDTE
;
A
#
# COMPACT_ATOMS: atom_id res chain seq x y z
N MET A 1 43.70 -37.77 42.67
CA MET A 1 42.82 -38.87 43.14
C MET A 1 41.44 -38.64 42.55
N ASP A 2 40.67 -39.71 42.32
CA ASP A 2 39.30 -39.59 41.80
C ASP A 2 38.32 -39.81 42.96
N ILE A 3 37.45 -38.84 43.21
CA ILE A 3 36.59 -38.80 44.39
C ILE A 3 35.14 -38.74 43.94
N GLN A 4 34.28 -39.56 44.56
CA GLN A 4 32.84 -39.55 44.33
C GLN A 4 32.13 -38.94 45.55
N ILE A 5 31.36 -37.89 45.32
CA ILE A 5 30.60 -37.19 46.37
C ILE A 5 29.12 -37.28 46.06
N SER A 6 28.33 -37.75 47.04
CA SER A 6 26.88 -37.72 47.02
C SER A 6 26.35 -36.47 47.71
N TYR A 7 25.54 -35.68 47.00
CA TYR A 7 24.84 -34.52 47.57
C TYR A 7 23.42 -34.46 47.02
N ASN A 8 22.42 -34.34 47.91
CA ASN A 8 20.99 -34.30 47.55
C ASN A 8 20.54 -35.43 46.60
N GLY A 9 21.17 -36.61 46.68
CA GLY A 9 20.86 -37.78 45.84
C GLY A 9 21.57 -37.80 44.48
N GLU A 10 22.40 -36.80 44.16
CA GLU A 10 23.26 -36.80 42.98
C GLU A 10 24.71 -37.17 43.34
N ILE A 11 25.30 -38.09 42.57
CA ILE A 11 26.72 -38.46 42.72
C ILE A 11 27.55 -37.68 41.70
N SER A 12 28.44 -36.83 42.20
CA SER A 12 29.40 -36.06 41.42
C SER A 12 30.78 -36.70 41.48
N LYS A 13 31.45 -36.79 40.33
CA LYS A 13 32.83 -37.28 40.23
C LYS A 13 33.78 -36.10 40.05
N TYR A 14 34.80 -36.04 40.91
CA TYR A 14 35.85 -35.04 40.91
C TYR A 14 37.16 -35.76 40.56
N TYR A 15 37.84 -35.31 39.51
CA TYR A 15 39.00 -36.00 38.94
C TYR A 15 40.27 -35.21 39.18
N GLY A 16 41.37 -35.90 39.49
CA GLY A 16 42.68 -35.24 39.61
C GLY A 16 42.86 -34.39 40.86
N ILE A 17 41.99 -34.51 41.85
CA ILE A 17 42.06 -33.78 43.13
C ILE A 17 43.34 -34.14 43.88
N SER A 18 44.08 -33.12 44.30
CA SER A 18 45.38 -33.21 44.97
C SER A 18 45.34 -32.83 46.44
N SER A 19 44.35 -32.03 46.88
CA SER A 19 44.15 -31.69 48.29
C SER A 19 42.67 -31.56 48.69
N TYR A 20 42.40 -31.56 50.00
CA TYR A 20 41.07 -31.29 50.55
C TYR A 20 40.60 -29.87 50.20
N GLU A 21 41.48 -28.88 50.27
CA GLU A 21 41.13 -27.50 49.91
C GLU A 21 40.73 -27.37 48.44
N GLU A 22 41.41 -28.08 47.52
CA GLU A 22 41.06 -28.12 46.10
C GLU A 22 39.67 -28.73 45.89
N LEU A 23 39.37 -29.83 46.58
CA LEU A 23 38.05 -30.47 46.55
C LEU A 23 36.94 -29.52 47.00
N ILE A 24 37.14 -28.84 48.15
CA ILE A 24 36.17 -27.89 48.67
C ILE A 24 35.99 -26.71 47.70
N GLN A 25 37.05 -26.20 47.09
CA GLN A 25 36.95 -25.14 46.09
C GLN A 25 36.17 -25.56 44.84
N GLU A 26 36.40 -26.76 44.30
CA GLU A 26 35.62 -27.28 43.17
C GLU A 26 34.14 -27.47 43.53
N ILE A 27 33.83 -27.95 44.73
CA ILE A 27 32.46 -28.06 45.23
C ILE A 27 31.80 -26.67 45.31
N LEU A 28 32.48 -25.69 45.91
CA LEU A 28 31.94 -24.33 46.05
C LEU A 28 31.81 -23.59 44.70
N GLN A 29 32.69 -23.86 43.74
CA GLN A 29 32.57 -23.35 42.37
C GLN A 29 31.37 -23.96 41.65
N LYS A 30 31.16 -25.28 41.80
CA LYS A 30 30.03 -25.99 41.21
C LYS A 30 28.70 -25.57 41.82
N TYR A 31 28.67 -25.39 43.14
CA TYR A 31 27.48 -25.06 43.92
C TYR A 31 27.61 -23.67 44.55
N GLN A 32 27.38 -22.63 43.74
CA GLN A 32 27.59 -21.22 44.10
C GLN A 32 26.81 -20.71 45.33
N THR A 33 25.80 -21.45 45.77
CA THR A 33 24.93 -21.08 46.91
C THR A 33 25.32 -21.75 48.23
N ILE A 34 26.38 -22.56 48.25
CA ILE A 34 26.87 -23.21 49.46
C ILE A 34 27.84 -22.28 50.20
N ALA A 35 27.69 -22.19 51.52
CA ALA A 35 28.59 -21.46 52.42
C ALA A 35 29.65 -22.40 53.02
N ASP A 36 29.19 -23.51 53.58
CA ASP A 36 30.02 -24.48 54.30
C ASP A 36 29.71 -25.89 53.81
N VAL A 37 30.76 -26.73 53.77
CA VAL A 37 30.72 -28.11 53.31
C VAL A 37 31.27 -29.01 54.40
N GLU A 38 30.52 -30.04 54.77
CA GLU A 38 30.91 -31.13 55.63
C GLU A 38 30.90 -32.42 54.82
N LEU A 39 32.03 -33.13 54.81
CA LEU A 39 32.20 -34.38 54.09
C LEU A 39 32.31 -35.52 55.09
N SER A 40 31.64 -36.63 54.82
CA SER A 40 31.70 -37.85 55.63
C SER A 40 31.55 -39.09 54.77
N TYR A 41 32.10 -40.22 55.20
CA TYR A 41 31.86 -41.52 54.56
C TYR A 41 31.58 -42.58 55.63
N GLN A 42 31.03 -43.72 55.20
CA GLN A 42 30.82 -44.87 56.06
C GLN A 42 31.92 -45.91 55.81
N ASP A 43 32.56 -46.41 56.87
CA ASP A 43 33.60 -47.43 56.77
C ASP A 43 33.05 -48.86 56.71
N GLU A 44 33.94 -49.86 56.67
CA GLU A 44 33.58 -51.29 56.60
C GLU A 44 32.88 -51.80 57.88
N GLU A 45 33.08 -51.12 59.01
CA GLU A 45 32.48 -51.45 60.31
C GLU A 45 31.12 -50.75 60.49
N GLY A 46 30.77 -49.83 59.58
CA GLY A 46 29.51 -49.11 59.54
C GLY A 46 29.55 -47.77 60.26
N ASP A 47 30.72 -47.32 60.72
CA ASP A 47 30.90 -46.06 61.42
C ASP A 47 31.01 -44.88 60.45
N VAL A 48 30.46 -43.73 60.85
CA VAL A 48 30.49 -42.50 60.04
C VAL A 48 31.73 -41.69 60.38
N ILE A 49 32.65 -41.60 59.43
CA ILE A 49 33.92 -40.90 59.57
C ILE A 49 33.86 -39.56 58.83
N GLN A 50 34.25 -38.49 59.51
CA GLN A 50 34.32 -37.16 58.91
C GLN A 50 35.63 -36.98 58.13
N VAL A 51 35.53 -36.39 56.93
CA VAL A 51 36.66 -36.01 56.09
C VAL A 51 36.89 -34.52 56.27
N SER A 52 38.05 -34.16 56.82
CA SER A 52 38.36 -32.79 57.22
C SER A 52 39.70 -32.27 56.68
N ASN A 53 40.55 -33.16 56.18
CA ASN A 53 41.88 -32.83 55.72
C ASN A 53 42.33 -33.74 54.56
N THR A 54 43.48 -33.40 53.97
CA THR A 54 44.04 -34.13 52.82
C THR A 54 44.48 -35.55 53.15
N SER A 55 44.93 -35.83 54.39
CA SER A 55 45.29 -37.19 54.82
C SER A 55 44.08 -38.11 54.89
N ASP A 56 42.93 -37.60 55.34
CA ASP A 56 41.66 -38.33 55.36
C ASP A 56 41.25 -38.75 53.93
N LEU A 57 41.47 -37.88 52.94
CA LEU A 57 41.24 -38.20 51.52
C LEU A 57 42.15 -39.31 51.00
N TYR A 58 43.42 -39.31 51.39
CA TYR A 58 44.34 -40.39 51.02
C TYR A 58 43.94 -41.72 51.66
N ALA A 59 43.50 -41.71 52.92
CA ALA A 59 43.02 -42.93 53.60
C ALA A 59 41.80 -43.55 52.93
N ILE A 60 40.93 -42.72 52.32
CA ILE A 60 39.76 -43.17 51.56
C ILE A 60 40.17 -43.71 50.18
N SER A 61 41.20 -43.13 49.55
CA SER A 61 41.64 -43.50 48.20
C SER A 61 42.19 -44.92 48.08
N ASP A 62 42.54 -45.55 49.20
CA ASP A 62 42.94 -46.96 49.28
C ASP A 62 41.76 -47.93 49.06
N PHE A 63 40.52 -47.45 49.21
CA PHE A 63 39.30 -48.22 49.00
C PHE A 63 38.69 -47.87 47.63
N GLN A 64 38.63 -48.84 46.72
CA GLN A 64 38.27 -48.60 45.31
C GLN A 64 36.84 -48.08 45.05
N GLN A 65 35.93 -48.01 46.05
CA GLN A 65 34.51 -47.70 45.83
C GLN A 65 33.80 -46.95 46.99
N ILE A 66 34.47 -46.05 47.72
CA ILE A 66 33.79 -45.25 48.76
C ILE A 66 33.09 -44.03 48.14
N ILE A 67 31.83 -43.80 48.50
CA ILE A 67 31.07 -42.59 48.19
C ILE A 67 31.08 -41.70 49.43
N ILE A 68 31.61 -40.49 49.29
CA ILE A 68 31.60 -39.48 50.35
C ILE A 68 30.24 -38.79 50.34
N GLU A 69 29.50 -38.83 51.45
CA GLU A 69 28.31 -38.02 51.65
C GLU A 69 28.69 -36.57 51.99
N MET A 70 28.08 -35.63 51.28
CA MET A 70 28.21 -34.21 51.54
C MET A 70 26.97 -33.69 52.26
N LYS A 71 27.19 -33.02 53.38
CA LYS A 71 26.22 -32.10 53.99
C LYS A 71 26.71 -30.68 53.76
N ALA A 72 25.81 -29.80 53.35
CA ALA A 72 26.18 -28.43 53.02
C ALA A 72 25.19 -27.46 53.66
N ARG A 73 25.73 -26.37 54.21
CA ARG A 73 24.94 -25.23 54.68
C ARG A 73 24.80 -24.23 53.54
N GLN A 74 23.57 -23.88 53.22
CA GLN A 74 23.31 -22.86 52.20
C GLN A 74 23.56 -21.45 52.74
N ASP A 75 24.13 -20.62 51.88
CA ASP A 75 24.22 -19.18 52.09
C ASP A 75 22.87 -18.54 51.73
N GLU A 76 22.02 -18.30 52.74
CA GLU A 76 20.71 -17.68 52.55
C GLU A 76 20.80 -16.27 51.93
N GLN A 77 21.90 -15.54 52.12
CA GLN A 77 22.08 -14.21 51.52
C GLN A 77 22.35 -14.34 50.02
N LYS A 78 23.30 -15.17 49.61
CA LYS A 78 23.56 -15.45 48.19
C LYS A 78 22.33 -16.00 47.49
N LEU A 79 21.56 -16.87 48.14
CA LEU A 79 20.34 -17.45 47.57
C LEU A 79 19.27 -16.37 47.31
N LYS A 80 19.07 -15.45 48.27
CA LYS A 80 18.18 -14.28 48.10
C LYS A 80 18.67 -13.32 47.01
N GLU A 81 19.98 -13.10 46.89
CA GLU A 81 20.55 -12.27 45.81
C GLU A 81 20.34 -12.90 44.44
N LEU A 82 20.57 -14.20 44.31
CA LEU A 82 20.37 -14.96 43.06
C LEU A 82 18.90 -14.98 42.63
N GLU A 83 17.96 -15.14 43.57
CA GLU A 83 16.52 -15.02 43.30
C GLU A 83 16.12 -13.60 42.89
N LYS A 84 16.69 -12.57 43.53
CA LYS A 84 16.42 -11.17 43.18
C LYS A 84 16.93 -10.85 41.78
N GLU A 85 18.11 -11.34 41.41
CA GLU A 85 18.67 -11.13 40.07
C GLU A 85 17.88 -11.91 39.01
N LYS A 86 17.46 -13.16 39.29
CA LYS A 86 16.54 -13.91 38.42
C LYS A 86 15.24 -13.15 38.17
N LYS A 87 14.57 -12.67 39.24
CA LYS A 87 13.33 -11.86 39.10
C LYS A 87 13.57 -10.58 38.30
N LYS A 88 14.71 -9.93 38.51
CA LYS A 88 15.09 -8.71 37.76
C LYS A 88 15.30 -9.01 36.27
N GLN A 89 15.94 -10.13 35.94
CA GLN A 89 16.10 -10.59 34.55
C GLN A 89 14.75 -10.93 33.91
N GLU A 90 13.87 -11.64 34.61
CA GLU A 90 12.51 -11.95 34.13
C GLU A 90 11.70 -10.68 33.84
N ILE A 91 11.73 -9.70 34.75
CA ILE A 91 11.06 -8.40 34.53
C ILE A 91 11.65 -7.67 33.33
N ARG A 92 12.99 -7.70 33.16
CA ARG A 92 13.67 -7.08 32.01
C ARG A 92 13.23 -7.75 30.70
N GLN A 93 13.25 -9.09 30.64
CA GLN A 93 12.80 -9.84 29.47
C GLN A 93 11.33 -9.58 29.13
N LYS A 94 10.45 -9.56 30.15
CA LYS A 94 9.03 -9.26 29.95
C LYS A 94 8.82 -7.85 29.37
N LYS A 95 9.53 -6.85 29.89
CA LYS A 95 9.48 -5.48 29.38
C LYS A 95 9.97 -5.38 27.92
N LEU A 96 11.05 -6.09 27.57
CA LEU A 96 11.57 -6.14 26.20
C LEU A 96 10.56 -6.76 25.24
N LYS A 97 9.97 -7.91 25.58
CA LYS A 97 8.91 -8.54 24.77
C LYS A 97 7.69 -7.63 24.59
N GLU A 98 7.28 -6.91 25.63
CA GLU A 98 6.17 -5.96 25.53
C GLU A 98 6.51 -4.77 24.61
N GLN A 99 7.75 -4.29 24.64
CA GLN A 99 8.21 -3.24 23.71
C GLN A 99 8.26 -3.73 22.27
N GLN A 100 8.81 -4.92 22.02
CA GLN A 100 8.81 -5.55 20.68
C GLN A 100 7.38 -5.68 20.15
N LEU A 101 6.46 -6.20 20.94
CA LEU A 101 5.05 -6.36 20.54
C LEU A 101 4.40 -5.01 20.20
N LYS A 102 4.63 -3.97 21.02
CA LYS A 102 4.11 -2.62 20.75
C LYS A 102 4.65 -2.05 19.43
N LYS A 103 5.94 -2.26 19.14
CA LYS A 103 6.56 -1.80 17.90
C LYS A 103 6.05 -2.58 16.69
N GLN A 104 5.93 -3.90 16.80
CA GLN A 104 5.36 -4.73 15.73
C GLN A 104 3.93 -4.31 15.40
N ASN A 105 3.07 -4.12 16.41
CA ASN A 105 1.70 -3.66 16.18
C ASN A 105 1.65 -2.28 15.49
N ALA A 106 2.57 -1.38 15.83
CA ALA A 106 2.68 -0.07 15.18
C ALA A 106 3.12 -0.20 13.71
N ILE A 107 4.06 -1.10 13.41
CA ILE A 107 4.49 -1.43 12.05
C ILE A 107 3.32 -1.97 11.23
N ASP A 108 2.61 -2.98 11.76
CA ASP A 108 1.48 -3.60 11.06
C ASP A 108 0.37 -2.57 10.76
N THR A 109 0.10 -1.69 11.71
CA THR A 109 -0.89 -0.60 11.55
C THR A 109 -0.47 0.36 10.44
N GLU A 110 0.81 0.73 10.39
CA GLU A 110 1.35 1.66 9.40
C GLU A 110 1.39 1.01 7.99
N GLU A 111 1.73 -0.27 7.89
CA GLU A 111 1.67 -1.03 6.62
C GLU A 111 0.25 -1.14 6.08
N GLN A 112 -0.73 -1.42 6.95
CA GLN A 112 -2.14 -1.41 6.56
C GLN A 112 -2.61 -0.03 6.09
N LEU A 113 -2.15 1.04 6.74
CA LEU A 113 -2.47 2.40 6.33
C LEU A 113 -1.89 2.72 4.95
N ILE A 114 -0.62 2.37 4.70
CA ILE A 114 0.03 2.55 3.38
C ILE A 114 -0.75 1.78 2.31
N SER A 115 -1.09 0.51 2.55
CA SER A 115 -1.83 -0.29 1.58
C SER A 115 -3.21 0.31 1.26
N LYS A 116 -3.94 0.81 2.27
CA LYS A 116 -5.22 1.51 2.06
C LYS A 116 -5.04 2.79 1.24
N LEU A 117 -4.03 3.59 1.55
CA LEU A 117 -3.74 4.82 0.81
C LEU A 117 -3.37 4.53 -0.64
N GLU A 118 -2.56 3.50 -0.90
CA GLU A 118 -2.20 3.09 -2.26
C GLU A 118 -3.44 2.67 -3.08
N GLN A 119 -4.36 1.91 -2.47
CA GLN A 119 -5.62 1.54 -3.12
C GLN A 119 -6.51 2.76 -3.42
N GLU A 120 -6.68 3.66 -2.44
CA GLU A 120 -7.47 4.88 -2.61
C GLU A 120 -6.88 5.78 -3.70
N PHE A 121 -5.55 5.92 -3.74
CA PHE A 121 -4.85 6.72 -4.74
C PHE A 121 -4.96 6.11 -6.13
N ALA A 122 -4.85 4.79 -6.27
CA ALA A 122 -5.04 4.10 -7.54
C ALA A 122 -6.46 4.31 -8.10
N GLN A 123 -7.48 4.13 -7.27
CA GLN A 123 -8.88 4.33 -7.67
C GLN A 123 -9.18 5.77 -8.10
N ASN A 124 -8.74 6.75 -7.30
CA ASN A 124 -8.94 8.16 -7.63
C ASN A 124 -8.13 8.59 -8.86
N GLN A 125 -6.93 8.03 -9.06
CA GLN A 125 -6.12 8.28 -10.24
C GLN A 125 -6.81 7.75 -11.49
N GLU A 126 -7.36 6.53 -11.44
CA GLU A 126 -8.12 5.94 -12.54
C GLU A 126 -9.35 6.78 -12.90
N GLN A 127 -10.13 7.23 -11.91
CA GLN A 127 -11.27 8.11 -12.13
C GLN A 127 -10.87 9.41 -12.83
N LYS A 128 -9.83 10.09 -12.34
CA LYS A 128 -9.34 11.33 -12.96
C LYS A 128 -8.80 11.10 -14.37
N GLN A 129 -8.13 9.96 -14.63
CA GLN A 129 -7.65 9.61 -15.97
C GLN A 129 -8.81 9.31 -16.93
N ASN A 130 -9.87 8.65 -16.46
CA ASN A 130 -11.08 8.40 -17.25
C ASN A 130 -11.81 9.70 -17.61
N GLU A 131 -11.93 10.64 -16.67
CA GLU A 131 -12.46 11.98 -16.95
C GLU A 131 -11.64 12.70 -18.03
N LEU A 132 -10.32 12.70 -17.90
CA LEU A 132 -9.41 13.32 -18.89
C LEU A 132 -9.57 12.66 -20.26
N LYS A 133 -9.65 11.33 -20.31
CA LYS A 133 -9.85 10.58 -21.56
C LYS A 133 -11.17 10.96 -22.23
N SER A 134 -12.26 11.05 -21.47
CA SER A 134 -13.56 11.48 -21.99
C SER A 134 -13.49 12.88 -22.60
N LEU A 135 -12.76 13.82 -21.98
CA LEU A 135 -12.59 15.17 -22.52
C LEU A 135 -11.76 15.17 -23.81
N ILE A 136 -10.71 14.35 -23.90
CA ILE A 136 -9.90 14.19 -25.11
C ILE A 136 -10.72 13.59 -26.26
N GLU A 137 -11.53 12.56 -25.97
CA GLU A 137 -12.45 11.97 -26.95
C GLU A 137 -13.48 13.00 -27.44
N GLU A 138 -14.01 13.83 -26.54
CA GLU A 138 -14.90 14.93 -26.93
C GLU A 138 -14.18 15.98 -27.79
N GLN A 139 -12.95 16.36 -27.44
CA GLN A 139 -12.14 17.27 -28.25
C GLN A 139 -11.95 16.72 -29.67
N GLN A 140 -11.57 15.45 -29.80
CA GLN A 140 -11.41 14.79 -31.10
C GLN A 140 -12.71 14.76 -31.90
N ARG A 141 -13.85 14.52 -31.23
CA ARG A 141 -15.17 14.58 -31.89
C ARG A 141 -15.45 15.98 -32.44
N LEU A 142 -15.14 17.03 -31.68
CA LEU A 142 -15.36 18.41 -32.11
C LEU A 142 -14.35 18.88 -33.17
N GLU A 143 -13.10 18.44 -33.12
CA GLU A 143 -12.09 18.71 -34.15
C GLU A 143 -12.50 18.14 -35.52
N ASN A 144 -13.13 16.98 -35.51
CA ASN A 144 -13.63 16.33 -36.72
C ASN A 144 -15.01 16.84 -37.17
N TYR A 145 -15.65 17.74 -36.42
CA TYR A 145 -16.94 18.28 -36.78
C TYR A 145 -16.84 19.17 -38.02
N LYS A 146 -17.56 18.78 -39.08
CA LYS A 146 -17.71 19.57 -40.31
C LYS A 146 -19.15 20.07 -40.41
N PRO A 147 -19.40 21.27 -40.95
CA PRO A 147 -20.75 21.71 -41.23
C PRO A 147 -21.43 20.71 -42.17
N ASP A 148 -22.71 20.44 -41.93
CA ASP A 148 -23.49 19.58 -42.82
C ASP A 148 -23.48 20.19 -44.24
N PRO A 149 -23.15 19.40 -45.27
CA PRO A 149 -23.20 19.87 -46.64
C PRO A 149 -24.64 20.23 -46.99
N LEU A 150 -24.82 21.34 -47.71
CA LEU A 150 -26.14 21.67 -48.26
C LEU A 150 -26.47 20.65 -49.37
N PRO A 151 -27.74 20.21 -49.48
CA PRO A 151 -28.20 19.40 -50.61
C PRO A 151 -27.85 20.08 -51.93
N ASP A 152 -27.66 19.37 -53.04
CA ASP A 152 -27.44 20.04 -54.33
C ASP A 152 -28.61 20.96 -54.68
N PHE A 153 -28.33 22.11 -55.32
CA PHE A 153 -29.36 23.11 -55.61
C PHE A 153 -30.45 22.54 -56.52
N GLU A 154 -30.07 21.67 -57.44
CA GLU A 154 -30.99 20.94 -58.32
C GLU A 154 -31.98 20.06 -57.52
N VAL A 155 -31.52 19.42 -56.43
CA VAL A 155 -32.38 18.62 -55.55
C VAL A 155 -33.42 19.51 -54.89
N ALA A 156 -33.02 20.67 -54.36
CA ALA A 156 -33.95 21.63 -53.75
C ALA A 156 -34.98 22.18 -54.75
N LEU A 157 -34.58 22.43 -56.00
CA LEU A 157 -35.48 22.86 -57.08
C LEU A 157 -36.49 21.76 -57.46
N ASN A 158 -36.04 20.50 -57.47
CA ASN A 158 -36.87 19.33 -57.76
C ASN A 158 -37.86 19.03 -56.63
N GLU A 159 -37.43 19.11 -55.37
CA GLU A 159 -38.30 18.97 -54.19
C GLU A 159 -39.40 20.04 -54.15
N ALA A 160 -39.07 21.27 -54.53
CA ALA A 160 -40.03 22.36 -54.68
C ALA A 160 -40.95 22.21 -55.91
N LYS A 161 -40.73 21.17 -56.73
CA LYS A 161 -41.44 20.91 -57.99
C LYS A 161 -41.48 22.12 -58.91
N LEU A 162 -40.40 22.91 -58.92
CA LEU A 162 -40.37 24.16 -59.67
C LEU A 162 -40.56 23.91 -61.17
N PHE A 163 -39.88 22.89 -61.72
CA PHE A 163 -39.98 22.54 -63.13
C PHE A 163 -41.36 22.02 -63.53
N ASP A 164 -42.02 21.23 -62.68
CA ASP A 164 -43.40 20.77 -62.92
C ASP A 164 -44.38 21.95 -62.96
N ARG A 165 -44.20 22.94 -62.07
CA ARG A 165 -44.99 24.17 -62.05
C ARG A 165 -44.75 25.03 -63.28
N ILE A 166 -43.49 25.19 -63.70
CA ILE A 166 -43.14 25.90 -64.94
C ILE A 166 -43.89 25.28 -66.12
N LYS A 167 -43.81 23.95 -66.27
CA LYS A 167 -44.46 23.21 -67.35
C LYS A 167 -45.98 23.38 -67.35
N GLN A 168 -46.63 23.29 -66.18
CA GLN A 168 -48.07 23.53 -66.06
C GLN A 168 -48.49 24.94 -66.49
N LYS A 169 -47.66 25.95 -66.21
CA LYS A 169 -47.93 27.34 -66.58
C LYS A 169 -47.65 27.61 -68.06
N GLU A 170 -46.64 26.97 -68.65
CA GLU A 170 -46.40 26.98 -70.10
C GLU A 170 -47.60 26.41 -70.86
N ASP A 171 -48.13 25.27 -70.42
CA ASP A 171 -49.34 24.66 -71.01
C ASP A 171 -50.54 25.61 -70.95
N GLN A 172 -50.70 26.40 -69.89
CA GLN A 172 -51.78 27.39 -69.77
C GLN A 172 -51.62 28.58 -70.73
N LEU A 173 -50.39 28.97 -71.03
CA LEU A 173 -50.09 30.09 -71.93
C LEU A 173 -50.36 29.75 -73.41
N LEU A 174 -50.24 28.48 -73.79
CA LEU A 174 -50.45 27.98 -75.15
C LEU A 174 -51.89 28.17 -75.68
N TYR A 175 -52.89 28.28 -74.80
CA TYR A 175 -54.30 28.42 -75.17
C TYR A 175 -54.79 29.88 -75.27
N ILE A 176 -53.91 30.86 -75.10
CA ILE A 176 -54.26 32.28 -75.17
C ILE A 176 -54.03 32.80 -76.59
N GLU A 177 -55.12 33.07 -77.31
CA GLU A 177 -55.06 33.59 -78.69
C GLU A 177 -54.80 35.10 -78.75
N ASP A 178 -55.13 35.84 -77.68
CA ASP A 178 -54.95 37.29 -77.64
C ASP A 178 -53.54 37.69 -77.18
N LYS A 179 -52.89 38.58 -77.94
CA LYS A 179 -51.51 39.00 -77.63
C LYS A 179 -51.39 39.67 -76.25
N LYS A 180 -52.40 40.47 -75.87
CA LYS A 180 -52.34 41.29 -74.65
C LYS A 180 -52.58 40.47 -73.39
N GLY A 181 -53.52 39.53 -73.41
CA GLY A 181 -53.72 38.57 -72.32
C GLY A 181 -52.55 37.59 -72.23
N PHE A 182 -51.97 37.16 -73.34
CA PHE A 182 -50.75 36.33 -73.34
C PHE A 182 -49.59 37.05 -72.63
N GLU A 183 -49.29 38.30 -73.02
CA GLU A 183 -48.22 39.09 -72.39
C GLU A 183 -48.47 39.34 -70.89
N THR A 184 -49.73 39.57 -70.51
CA THR A 184 -50.11 39.79 -69.11
C THR A 184 -49.93 38.50 -68.29
N GLN A 185 -50.40 37.38 -68.79
CA GLN A 185 -50.29 36.08 -68.13
C GLN A 185 -48.83 35.62 -68.04
N LEU A 186 -48.04 35.84 -69.10
CA LEU A 186 -46.61 35.53 -69.10
C LEU A 186 -45.87 36.29 -68.01
N ARG A 187 -46.16 37.59 -67.81
CA ARG A 187 -45.59 38.39 -66.72
C ARG A 187 -45.98 37.84 -65.34
N THR A 188 -47.23 37.42 -65.17
CA THR A 188 -47.70 36.81 -63.92
C THR A 188 -46.95 35.51 -63.63
N VAL A 189 -46.83 34.63 -64.62
CA VAL A 189 -46.09 33.35 -64.51
C VAL A 189 -44.62 33.59 -64.19
N GLN A 190 -43.97 34.53 -64.87
CA GLN A 190 -42.57 34.89 -64.60
C GLN A 190 -42.38 35.40 -63.16
N LYS A 191 -43.33 36.20 -62.66
CA LYS A 191 -43.30 36.69 -61.27
C LYS A 191 -43.46 35.55 -60.27
N GLU A 192 -44.41 34.64 -60.48
CA GLU A 192 -44.62 33.47 -59.61
C GLU A 192 -43.38 32.56 -59.57
N ILE A 193 -42.76 32.25 -60.72
CA ILE A 193 -41.53 31.45 -60.80
C ILE A 193 -40.38 32.15 -60.07
N HIS A 194 -40.24 33.46 -60.27
CA HIS A 194 -39.23 34.26 -59.59
C HIS A 194 -39.41 34.25 -58.07
N GLU A 195 -40.64 34.37 -57.58
CA GLU A 195 -40.96 34.29 -56.15
C GLU A 195 -40.61 32.92 -55.57
N ILE A 196 -40.96 31.81 -56.24
CA ILE A 196 -40.61 30.45 -55.78
C ILE A 196 -39.10 30.27 -55.75
N PHE A 197 -38.39 30.66 -56.81
CA PHE A 197 -36.93 30.59 -56.84
C PHE A 197 -36.30 31.41 -55.71
N HIS A 198 -36.80 32.63 -55.48
CA HIS A 198 -36.32 33.50 -54.42
C HIS A 198 -36.55 32.90 -53.03
N GLN A 199 -37.70 32.25 -52.80
CA GLN A 199 -37.97 31.51 -51.56
C GLN A 199 -36.96 30.39 -51.34
N ILE A 200 -36.73 29.53 -52.34
CA ILE A 200 -35.76 28.42 -52.26
C ILE A 200 -34.34 28.96 -51.98
N TYR A 201 -33.97 30.06 -52.64
CA TYR A 201 -32.69 30.71 -52.43
C TYR A 201 -32.54 31.24 -51.00
N GLU A 202 -33.53 31.96 -50.48
CA GLU A 202 -33.49 32.51 -49.12
C GLU A 202 -33.52 31.40 -48.06
N GLU A 203 -34.29 30.33 -48.25
CA GLU A 203 -34.27 29.15 -47.37
C GLU A 203 -32.87 28.53 -47.30
N ARG A 204 -32.23 28.33 -48.45
CA ARG A 204 -30.88 27.77 -48.52
C ARG A 204 -29.83 28.68 -47.89
N LYS A 205 -29.94 29.99 -48.12
CA LYS A 205 -29.08 31.00 -47.49
C LYS A 205 -29.23 30.98 -45.96
N ASN A 206 -30.46 30.83 -45.46
CA ASN A 206 -30.73 30.69 -44.03
C ASN A 206 -30.13 29.39 -43.47
N GLN A 207 -30.34 28.25 -44.12
CA GLN A 207 -29.73 26.97 -43.73
C GLN A 207 -28.21 27.04 -43.70
N HIS A 208 -27.59 27.67 -44.71
CA HIS A 208 -26.14 27.87 -44.74
C HIS A 208 -25.67 28.70 -43.54
N SER A 209 -26.37 29.80 -43.26
CA SER A 209 -26.07 30.66 -42.11
C SER A 209 -26.18 29.89 -40.78
N GLU A 210 -27.21 29.05 -40.63
CA GLU A 210 -27.40 28.21 -39.44
C GLU A 210 -26.31 27.15 -39.29
N ASN A 211 -25.95 26.44 -40.36
CA ASN A 211 -24.86 25.45 -40.34
C ASN A 211 -23.53 26.11 -39.97
N TYR A 212 -23.26 27.29 -40.52
CA TYR A 212 -22.06 28.07 -40.19
C TYR A 212 -22.07 28.56 -38.73
N LYS A 213 -23.22 29.01 -38.21
CA LYS A 213 -23.37 29.37 -36.79
C LYS A 213 -23.08 28.18 -35.87
N LYS A 214 -23.66 27.01 -36.16
CA LYS A 214 -23.39 25.77 -35.40
C LYS A 214 -21.91 25.40 -35.42
N TRP A 215 -21.27 25.47 -36.59
CA TRP A 215 -19.83 25.22 -36.72
C TRP A 215 -18.96 26.18 -35.89
N ASN A 216 -19.28 27.48 -35.91
CA ASN A 216 -18.59 28.45 -35.06
C ASN A 216 -18.81 28.17 -33.57
N GLN A 217 -20.01 27.79 -33.15
CA GLN A 217 -20.29 27.38 -31.77
C GLN A 217 -19.45 26.16 -31.38
N THR A 218 -19.37 25.14 -32.25
CA THR A 218 -18.51 23.97 -32.05
C THR A 218 -17.04 24.36 -31.88
N LYS A 219 -16.53 25.28 -32.72
CA LYS A 219 -15.16 25.78 -32.64
C LYS A 219 -14.88 26.55 -31.33
N GLN A 220 -15.86 27.31 -30.82
CA GLN A 220 -15.73 27.96 -29.52
C GLN A 220 -15.74 26.95 -28.37
N SER A 221 -16.59 25.92 -28.44
CA SER A 221 -16.63 24.83 -27.46
C SER A 221 -15.33 24.05 -27.41
N LEU A 222 -14.66 23.86 -28.55
CA LEU A 222 -13.34 23.22 -28.63
C LEU A 222 -12.29 23.97 -27.80
N GLY A 223 -12.26 25.30 -27.86
CA GLY A 223 -11.37 26.11 -27.01
C GLY A 223 -11.67 25.95 -25.51
N LYS A 224 -12.94 25.84 -25.13
CA LYS A 224 -13.35 25.59 -23.73
C LYS A 224 -12.92 24.21 -23.26
N ILE A 225 -13.10 23.18 -24.08
CA ILE A 225 -12.68 21.81 -23.77
C ILE A 225 -11.16 21.71 -23.67
N GLY A 226 -10.42 22.36 -24.57
CA GLY A 226 -8.96 22.45 -24.48
C GLY A 226 -8.51 23.04 -23.14
N HIS A 227 -9.15 24.12 -22.68
CA HIS A 227 -8.85 24.69 -21.36
C HIS A 227 -9.22 23.76 -20.19
N GLN A 228 -10.34 23.04 -20.28
CA GLN A 228 -10.72 22.04 -19.28
C GLN A 228 -9.73 20.88 -19.19
N ILE A 229 -9.21 20.43 -20.34
CA ILE A 229 -8.16 19.40 -20.43
C ILE A 229 -6.90 19.88 -19.72
N GLU A 230 -6.43 21.10 -20.01
CA GLU A 230 -5.25 21.68 -19.35
C GLU A 230 -5.43 21.77 -17.83
N GLN A 231 -6.58 22.26 -17.37
CA GLN A 231 -6.91 22.34 -15.94
C GLN A 231 -6.89 20.95 -15.30
N LYS A 232 -7.53 19.96 -15.92
CA LYS A 232 -7.56 18.58 -15.43
C LYS A 232 -6.19 17.93 -15.38
N GLN A 233 -5.34 18.16 -16.38
CA GLN A 233 -3.95 17.69 -16.36
C GLN A 233 -3.15 18.29 -15.19
N GLN A 234 -3.33 19.58 -14.91
CA GLN A 234 -2.69 20.23 -13.76
C GLN A 234 -3.23 19.68 -12.43
N GLU A 235 -4.54 19.44 -12.32
CA GLU A 235 -5.14 18.82 -11.14
C GLU A 235 -4.62 17.41 -10.90
N ILE A 236 -4.49 16.59 -11.96
CA ILE A 236 -3.92 15.24 -11.88
C ILE A 236 -2.49 15.32 -11.38
N LYS A 237 -1.67 16.21 -11.94
CA LYS A 237 -0.27 16.37 -11.52
C LYS A 237 -0.17 16.77 -10.03
N LYS A 238 -0.91 17.80 -9.61
CA LYS A 238 -0.95 18.23 -8.20
C LYS A 238 -1.41 17.11 -7.27
N TYR A 239 -2.38 16.31 -7.71
CA TYR A 239 -2.86 15.16 -6.94
C TYR A 239 -1.78 14.10 -6.81
N GLN A 240 -1.08 13.75 -7.89
CA GLN A 240 0.02 12.80 -7.89
C GLN A 240 1.16 13.24 -6.96
N ASP A 241 1.55 14.52 -7.04
CA ASP A 241 2.60 15.09 -6.18
C ASP A 241 2.18 15.00 -4.70
N SER A 242 0.96 15.41 -4.37
CA SER A 242 0.45 15.34 -2.99
C SER A 242 0.34 13.90 -2.45
N CYS A 243 -0.02 12.94 -3.32
CA CYS A 243 -0.11 11.53 -2.95
C CYS A 243 1.28 10.93 -2.71
N ALA A 244 2.26 11.28 -3.56
CA ALA A 244 3.64 10.86 -3.40
C ALA A 244 4.22 11.34 -2.07
N ASP A 245 4.01 12.62 -1.72
CA ASP A 245 4.45 13.19 -0.44
C ASP A 245 3.82 12.46 0.76
N LYS A 246 2.52 12.18 0.70
CA LYS A 246 1.81 11.44 1.77
C LYS A 246 2.35 10.03 1.93
N LEU A 247 2.50 9.28 0.85
CA LEU A 247 3.05 7.92 0.90
C LEU A 247 4.48 7.91 1.39
N GLN A 248 5.29 8.88 0.97
CA GLN A 248 6.67 9.01 1.43
C GLN A 248 6.73 9.23 2.94
N ASN A 249 5.92 10.14 3.50
CA ASN A 249 5.87 10.38 4.93
C ASN A 249 5.53 9.11 5.73
N HIS A 250 4.56 8.32 5.27
CA HIS A 250 4.20 7.05 5.90
C HIS A 250 5.29 5.98 5.75
N ARG A 251 5.95 5.90 4.60
CA ARG A 251 7.08 4.98 4.37
C ARG A 251 8.29 5.33 5.24
N GLU A 252 8.60 6.61 5.40
CA GLU A 252 9.65 7.07 6.31
C GLU A 252 9.33 6.76 7.77
N LYS A 253 8.06 6.94 8.18
CA LYS A 253 7.60 6.57 9.52
C LYS A 253 7.69 5.07 9.75
N LEU A 254 7.30 4.25 8.78
CA LEU A 254 7.44 2.80 8.82
C LEU A 254 8.92 2.39 8.95
N GLN A 255 9.81 3.01 8.17
CA GLN A 255 11.24 2.73 8.22
C GLN A 255 11.84 3.08 9.59
N LYS A 256 11.42 4.19 10.19
CA LYS A 256 11.82 4.55 11.57
C LYS A 256 11.36 3.50 12.58
N LEU A 257 10.11 3.04 12.48
CA LEU A 257 9.57 2.01 13.37
C LEU A 257 10.32 0.67 13.22
N LYS A 258 10.65 0.27 11.98
CA LYS A 258 11.46 -0.94 11.72
C LYS A 258 12.86 -0.81 12.31
N GLY A 259 13.54 0.32 12.10
CA GLY A 259 14.86 0.55 12.69
C GLY A 259 14.85 0.66 14.22
N GLU A 260 13.74 1.08 14.83
CA GLU A 260 13.57 1.04 16.29
C GLU A 260 13.35 -0.38 16.83
N LEU A 261 12.66 -1.24 16.08
CA LEU A 261 12.49 -2.66 16.43
C LEU A 261 13.82 -3.41 16.34
N GLU A 262 14.59 -3.22 15.26
CA GLU A 262 15.91 -3.85 15.08
C GLU A 262 16.88 -3.51 16.23
N LYS A 263 16.83 -2.29 16.76
CA LYS A 263 17.65 -1.90 17.92
C LYS A 263 17.27 -2.66 19.19
N ILE A 264 15.98 -2.93 19.39
CA ILE A 264 15.51 -3.71 20.54
C ILE A 264 16.01 -5.15 20.43
N ASP A 265 16.01 -5.71 19.21
CA ASP A 265 16.50 -7.06 18.95
C ASP A 265 18.01 -7.18 19.18
N TYR A 266 18.79 -6.15 18.81
CA TYR A 266 20.25 -6.11 19.04
C TYR A 266 20.62 -5.97 20.53
N ASP A 267 19.79 -5.29 21.33
CA ASP A 267 19.99 -5.17 22.79
C ASP A 267 19.58 -6.44 23.56
N THR A 268 19.03 -7.46 22.87
CA THR A 268 18.63 -8.75 23.44
C THR A 268 19.60 -9.91 23.17
N GLU A 269 20.55 -9.77 22.25
CA GLU A 269 21.64 -10.73 22.00
C GLU A 269 22.86 -10.48 22.90
#